data_AF-A0A1C4ZMG5-F1
#
_entry.id   AF-A0A1C4ZMG5-F1
#
_cell.length_a   1.000
_cell.length_b   1.000
_cell.length_c   1.000
_cell.angle_alpha   90.00
_cell.angle_beta   90.00
_cell.angle_gamma   90.00
#
_symmetry.space_group_name_H-M   'P 1'
#
loop_
_entity.id
_entity.type
_entity.pdbx_description
1 polymer ?
#
loop_
_entity_poly.entity_id
_entity_poly.type
_entity_poly.pdbx_seq_one_letter_code
_entity_poly.pdbx_strand_id
1 'polypeptide(L)'
;MYDRGVQEVVRRWWNGVWGRLTRRDVWLVRETRWTVMARAGDTESGKVLRWEFDSEPEAVQMVDRLLRADTAGRWREQDRGTPPPAAGTR
;
A
#
# COMPACT_ATOMS: atom_id res chain seq x y z
N MET A 1 4.21 -23.76 12.11
CA MET A 1 4.52 -23.24 10.77
C MET A 1 3.30 -22.44 10.35
N TYR A 2 3.30 -21.12 10.53
CA TYR A 2 2.17 -20.32 10.06
C TYR A 2 2.26 -20.29 8.54
N ASP A 3 1.24 -20.83 7.88
CA ASP A 3 0.99 -20.58 6.47
C ASP A 3 0.96 -19.05 6.33
N ARG A 4 2.01 -18.46 5.72
CA ARG A 4 1.95 -17.07 5.30
C ARG A 4 0.91 -17.06 4.19
N GLY A 5 -0.36 -16.87 4.57
CA GLY A 5 -1.47 -16.73 3.65
C GLY A 5 -1.03 -15.84 2.50
N VAL A 6 -1.13 -16.36 1.28
CA VAL A 6 -0.60 -15.72 0.08
C VAL A 6 -1.15 -14.29 0.03
N GLN A 7 -0.27 -13.30 0.16
CA GLN A 7 -0.66 -11.89 0.01
C GLN A 7 -0.88 -11.61 -1.46
N GLU A 8 -2.13 -11.57 -1.89
CA GLU A 8 -2.47 -11.17 -3.24
C GLU A 8 -2.54 -9.65 -3.32
N VAL A 9 -1.67 -9.03 -4.12
CA VAL A 9 -1.83 -7.61 -4.45
C VAL A 9 -2.93 -7.50 -5.47
N VAL A 10 -4.10 -7.04 -5.01
CA VAL A 10 -5.26 -6.77 -5.84
C VAL A 10 -5.00 -5.56 -6.71
N ARG A 11 -4.38 -4.51 -6.14
CA ARG A 11 -4.10 -3.27 -6.85
C ARG A 11 -3.00 -2.45 -6.19
N ARG A 12 -2.31 -1.65 -6.99
CA ARG A 12 -1.30 -0.69 -6.53
C ARG A 12 -1.47 0.66 -7.19
N TRP A 13 -1.19 1.73 -6.47
CA TRP A 13 -1.07 3.09 -6.99
C TRP A 13 0.31 3.66 -6.68
N TRP A 14 0.91 4.35 -7.63
CA TRP A 14 2.18 5.06 -7.48
C TRP A 14 2.05 6.48 -8.02
N ASN A 15 2.65 7.46 -7.33
CA ASN A 15 2.58 8.86 -7.72
C ASN A 15 3.46 9.26 -8.91
N GLY A 16 4.13 8.30 -9.57
CA GLY A 16 5.00 8.57 -10.72
C GLY A 16 6.31 9.27 -10.38
N VAL A 17 6.59 9.55 -9.10
CA VAL A 17 7.80 10.23 -8.65
C VAL A 17 8.84 9.22 -8.18
N TRP A 18 10.08 9.41 -8.66
CA TRP A 18 11.27 8.73 -8.21
C TRP A 18 11.99 9.57 -7.15
N GLY A 19 12.57 8.93 -6.14
CA GLY A 19 13.38 9.61 -5.13
C GLY A 19 13.05 9.20 -3.69
N ARG A 20 14.04 9.36 -2.81
CA ARG A 20 14.00 8.86 -1.43
C ARG A 20 12.88 9.47 -0.57
N LEU A 21 12.53 10.73 -0.80
CA LEU A 21 11.60 11.49 0.05
C LEU A 21 10.19 11.62 -0.53
N THR A 22 10.09 11.68 -1.86
CA THR A 22 8.87 12.09 -2.59
C THR A 22 8.09 10.93 -3.19
N ARG A 23 8.69 9.74 -3.30
CA ARG A 23 7.99 8.54 -3.76
C ARG A 23 6.83 8.22 -2.83
N ARG A 24 5.67 7.94 -3.42
CA ARG A 24 4.47 7.47 -2.70
C ARG A 24 3.90 6.26 -3.41
N ASP A 25 3.53 5.26 -2.63
CA ASP A 25 2.88 4.06 -3.11
C ASP A 25 1.71 3.72 -2.20
N VAL A 26 0.62 3.23 -2.76
CA VAL A 26 -0.51 2.62 -2.03
C VAL A 26 -0.73 1.23 -2.60
N TRP A 27 -1.00 0.26 -1.74
CA TRP A 27 -1.36 -1.10 -2.13
C TRP A 27 -2.66 -1.50 -1.46
N LEU A 28 -3.52 -2.17 -2.22
CA LEU A 28 -4.63 -2.97 -1.71
C LEU A 28 -4.25 -4.44 -1.81
N VAL A 29 -4.23 -5.12 -0.68
CA VAL A 29 -3.79 -6.51 -0.55
C VAL A 29 -4.94 -7.35 0.02
N ARG A 30 -5.16 -8.51 -0.57
CA ARG A 30 -6.05 -9.54 -0.05
C ARG A 30 -5.24 -10.64 0.63
N GLU A 31 -5.48 -10.80 1.93
CA GLU A 31 -5.06 -11.94 2.75
C GLU A 31 -6.31 -12.56 3.39
N THR A 32 -6.24 -12.99 4.66
CA THR A 32 -7.43 -13.28 5.48
C THR A 32 -8.32 -12.04 5.61
N ARG A 33 -7.70 -10.86 5.80
CA ARG A 33 -8.34 -9.54 5.83
C ARG A 33 -7.97 -8.71 4.60
N TRP A 34 -8.74 -7.66 4.36
CA TRP A 34 -8.38 -6.62 3.40
C TRP A 34 -7.38 -5.68 4.03
N THR A 35 -6.24 -5.46 3.37
CA THR A 35 -5.18 -4.61 3.90
C THR A 35 -4.88 -3.47 2.94
N VAL A 36 -4.84 -2.26 3.46
CA VAL A 36 -4.32 -1.09 2.74
C VAL A 36 -2.94 -0.75 3.30
N MET A 37 -1.94 -0.67 2.43
CA MET A 37 -0.60 -0.22 2.80
C MET A 37 -0.29 1.09 2.09
N ALA A 38 0.29 2.06 2.79
CA ALA A 38 0.75 3.31 2.19
C ALA A 38 2.23 3.52 2.53
N ARG A 39 3.06 3.76 1.52
CA ARG A 39 4.48 4.08 1.70
C ARG A 39 4.75 5.54 1.36
N ALA A 40 5.49 6.20 2.25
CA ALA A 40 6.11 7.49 2.03
C ALA A 40 7.63 7.38 2.05
N GLY A 41 8.24 7.49 0.87
CA GLY A 41 9.68 7.39 0.65
C GLY A 41 10.05 6.17 -0.19
N ASP A 42 11.34 5.92 -0.34
CA ASP A 42 11.86 4.78 -1.10
C ASP A 42 11.81 3.46 -0.33
N THR A 43 12.41 2.42 -0.92
CA THR A 43 12.46 1.08 -0.31
C THR A 43 13.40 1.00 0.88
N GLU A 44 14.44 1.85 0.97
CA GLU A 44 15.44 1.79 2.05
C GLU A 44 15.00 2.52 3.32
N SER A 45 14.33 3.66 3.17
CA SER A 45 14.04 4.60 4.27
C SER A 45 12.56 4.99 4.39
N GLY A 46 11.74 4.50 3.47
CA GLY A 46 10.32 4.85 3.41
C GLY A 46 9.54 4.33 4.62
N LYS A 47 8.66 5.19 5.16
CA LYS A 47 7.72 4.80 6.20
C LYS A 47 6.52 4.12 5.58
N VAL A 48 6.09 3.00 6.17
CA VAL A 48 4.92 2.25 5.74
C VAL A 48 3.85 2.32 6.82
N LEU A 49 2.65 2.72 6.43
CA LEU A 49 1.44 2.62 7.25
C LEU A 49 0.59 1.46 6.74
N ARG A 50 -0.10 0.76 7.65
CA ARG A 50 -0.95 -0.39 7.36
C ARG A 50 -2.29 -0.22 8.07
N TRP A 51 -3.37 -0.49 7.35
CA TRP A 51 -4.73 -0.59 7.90
C TRP A 51 -5.36 -1.91 7.45
N GLU A 52 -6.11 -2.54 8.34
CA GLU A 52 -6.80 -3.80 8.08
C GLU A 52 -8.30 -3.60 8.22
N PHE A 53 -9.04 -4.25 7.33
CA PHE A 53 -10.49 -4.16 7.21
C PHE A 53 -11.06 -5.56 7.02
N ASP A 54 -12.29 -5.76 7.49
CA ASP A 54 -12.98 -7.03 7.32
C ASP A 54 -13.61 -7.13 5.91
N SER A 55 -13.82 -6.00 5.22
CA SER A 55 -14.45 -5.96 3.90
C SER A 55 -13.67 -5.14 2.85
N GLU A 56 -13.83 -5.50 1.58
CA GLU A 56 -13.24 -4.78 0.44
C GLU A 56 -13.72 -3.33 0.35
N PRO A 57 -15.03 -3.03 0.48
CA PRO A 57 -15.53 -1.66 0.30
C PRO A 57 -14.97 -0.68 1.34
N GLU A 58 -14.71 -1.13 2.57
CA GLU A 58 -14.07 -0.30 3.60
C GLU A 58 -12.60 -0.01 3.26
N ALA A 59 -11.88 -1.03 2.78
CA ALA A 59 -10.51 -0.87 2.33
C ALA A 59 -10.41 0.08 1.13
N VAL A 60 -11.31 -0.04 0.16
CA VAL A 60 -11.38 0.85 -1.01
C VAL A 60 -11.66 2.30 -0.59
N GLN A 61 -12.52 2.54 0.41
CA GLN A 61 -12.74 3.89 0.94
C GLN A 61 -11.47 4.50 1.56
N MET A 62 -10.65 3.68 2.24
CA MET A 62 -9.36 4.14 2.74
C MET A 62 -8.38 4.44 1.60
N VAL A 63 -8.33 3.61 0.58
CA VAL A 63 -7.54 3.90 -0.64
C VAL A 63 -7.96 5.24 -1.22
N ASP A 64 -9.25 5.45 -1.48
CA ASP A 64 -9.78 6.70 -2.03
C ASP A 64 -9.38 7.93 -1.19
N ARG A 65 -9.43 7.81 0.14
CA ARG A 65 -8.98 8.86 1.06
C ARG A 65 -7.50 9.17 0.88
N LEU A 66 -6.65 8.15 0.78
CA LEU A 66 -5.21 8.31 0.59
C LEU A 66 -4.89 8.90 -0.79
N LEU A 67 -5.62 8.50 -1.83
CA LEU A 67 -5.41 8.99 -3.19
C LEU A 67 -5.80 10.47 -3.34
N ARG A 68 -6.81 10.92 -2.59
CA ARG A 68 -7.28 12.32 -2.59
C ARG A 68 -6.49 13.25 -1.68
N ALA A 69 -5.54 12.75 -0.89
CA ALA A 69 -4.74 13.60 -0.01
C ALA A 69 -3.81 14.52 -0.84
N ASP A 70 -3.81 15.82 -0.53
CA ASP A 70 -3.04 16.85 -1.26
C ASP A 70 -1.52 16.59 -1.32
N THR A 71 -1.01 15.76 -0.43
CA THR A 71 0.43 15.44 -0.31
C THR A 71 0.93 14.44 -1.35
N ALA A 72 0.07 13.98 -2.26
CA ALA A 72 0.32 12.73 -2.97
C ALA A 72 0.67 12.85 -4.46
N GLY A 73 0.44 14.00 -5.10
CA GLY A 73 0.69 14.18 -6.54
C GLY A 73 -0.27 13.37 -7.43
N ARG A 74 0.07 13.17 -8.70
CA ARG A 74 -0.78 12.44 -9.67
C ARG A 74 -0.56 10.93 -9.55
N TRP A 75 -1.56 10.23 -9.04
CA TRP A 75 -1.55 8.76 -8.93
C TRP A 75 -1.70 8.05 -10.27
N ARG A 76 -1.05 6.89 -10.36
CA ARG A 76 -1.14 5.94 -11.48
C ARG A 76 -1.43 4.56 -10.92
N GLU A 77 -2.52 3.98 -11.36
CA GLU A 77 -2.93 2.62 -11.01
C GLU A 77 -2.11 1.57 -11.78
N GLN A 78 -1.81 0.46 -11.13
CA GLN A 78 -1.09 -0.70 -11.65
C GLN A 78 -1.76 -1.97 -11.14
N ASP A 79 -2.09 -2.88 -12.04
CA ASP A 79 -2.71 -4.17 -11.72
C ASP A 79 -1.78 -5.14 -10.96
N ARG A 80 -0.46 -4.89 -10.96
CA ARG A 80 0.53 -5.77 -10.31
C ARG A 80 1.67 -4.99 -9.67
N GLY A 81 2.05 -5.40 -8.47
CA GLY A 81 3.23 -4.93 -7.77
C GLY A 81 3.48 -5.76 -6.52
N THR A 82 4.72 -5.80 -6.04
CA THR A 82 5.04 -6.43 -4.76
C THR A 82 4.69 -5.45 -3.64
N PRO A 83 3.95 -5.86 -2.59
CA PRO A 83 3.74 -5.01 -1.44
C PRO A 83 5.08 -4.88 -0.68
N PRO A 84 5.30 -3.80 0.09
CA PRO A 84 6.49 -3.72 0.92
C PRO A 84 6.47 -4.90 1.92
N PRO A 85 7.64 -5.46 2.28
CA PRO A 85 7.69 -6.52 3.28
C PRO A 85 6.97 -6.05 4.53
N ALA A 86 6.15 -6.92 5.13
CA ALA A 86 5.56 -6.66 6.44
C ALA A 86 6.71 -6.24 7.35
N ALA A 87 6.67 -4.99 7.84
CA ALA A 87 7.75 -4.41 8.61
C ALA A 87 8.10 -5.40 9.72
N GLY A 88 9.30 -5.98 9.65
CA GLY A 88 9.78 -6.88 10.66
C GLY A 88 9.80 -6.10 11.97
N THR A 89 8.98 -6.53 12.92
CA THR A 89 9.15 -6.15 14.32
C THR A 89 10.60 -6.43 14.68
N ARG A 90 11.33 -5.37 15.02
CA ARG A 90 12.57 -5.49 15.78
C ARG A 90 12.33 -4.84 17.13
#